data_AF-A0A529LKV7-F1
#
_entry.id   AF-A0A529LKV7-F1
#
_cell.length_a   1.000
_cell.length_b   1.000
_cell.length_c   1.000
_cell.angle_alpha   90.00
_cell.angle_beta   90.00
_cell.angle_gamma   90.00
#
_symmetry.space_group_name_H-M   'P 1'
#
loop_
_entity.id
_entity.type
_entity.pdbx_description
1 polymer ?
#
loop_
_entity_poly.entity_id
_entity_poly.type
_entity_poly.pdbx_seq_one_letter_code
_entity_poly.pdbx_strand_id
1 'polypeptide(L)'
;MCLAAISLTDFDMDGPNPDIKHPIPMHTRVGFLKGLVNAPNIEIGDFTYYDDPDGPDKFAEKCVLHHYPFIGDKLIIGRFCAIAEGARFMMNGANHAMSGFSTYPFNIFGHGWEKGFDPATWSKEVRGDTIVGSDVWIGMEAVI
;
A
#
# COMPACT_ATOMS: atom_id res chain seq x y z
N MET A 1 -37.14 45.69 0.73
CA MET A 1 -36.35 44.79 1.60
C MET A 1 -36.85 43.38 1.36
N CYS A 2 -36.16 42.61 0.52
CA CYS A 2 -36.35 41.17 0.41
C CYS A 2 -34.95 40.59 0.63
N LEU A 3 -34.68 40.10 1.83
CA LEU A 3 -33.47 39.32 2.09
C LEU A 3 -33.71 37.96 1.44
N ALA A 4 -33.02 37.70 0.33
CA ALA A 4 -32.81 36.34 -0.11
C ALA A 4 -31.93 35.66 0.94
N ALA A 5 -32.44 34.59 1.55
CA ALA A 5 -31.66 33.69 2.37
C ALA A 5 -30.62 33.03 1.47
N ILE A 6 -29.36 33.44 1.62
CA ILE A 6 -28.22 32.72 1.04
C ILE A 6 -28.16 31.38 1.77
N SER A 7 -28.44 30.31 1.03
CA SER A 7 -28.32 28.93 1.49
C SER A 7 -26.89 28.68 1.95
N LEU A 8 -26.71 28.07 3.12
CA LEU A 8 -25.40 27.68 3.69
C LEU A 8 -24.76 26.49 2.96
N THR A 9 -25.07 26.25 1.68
CA THR A 9 -24.64 25.05 0.94
C THR A 9 -23.57 25.28 -0.12
N ASP A 10 -23.16 26.52 -0.37
CA ASP A 10 -22.17 26.83 -1.41
C ASP A 10 -20.75 26.97 -0.82
N PHE A 11 -20.30 25.96 -0.06
CA PHE A 11 -18.87 25.72 0.00
C PHE A 11 -18.49 25.02 -1.30
N ASP A 12 -18.14 25.80 -2.32
CA ASP A 12 -17.31 25.30 -3.41
C ASP A 12 -16.03 24.74 -2.77
N MET A 13 -16.00 23.42 -2.58
CA MET A 13 -14.81 22.71 -2.16
C MET A 13 -13.87 22.69 -3.37
N ASP A 14 -13.04 23.72 -3.50
CA ASP A 14 -12.00 23.79 -4.54
C ASP A 14 -11.10 22.54 -4.45
N GLY A 15 -11.18 21.66 -5.45
CA GLY A 15 -10.36 20.45 -5.55
C GLY A 15 -11.14 19.17 -5.88
N PRO A 16 -10.45 18.06 -6.22
CA PRO A 16 -11.11 16.79 -6.47
C PRO A 16 -11.63 16.15 -5.17
N ASN A 17 -12.66 15.31 -5.26
CA ASN A 17 -13.06 14.45 -4.16
C ASN A 17 -11.94 13.40 -3.90
N PRO A 18 -11.36 13.28 -2.69
CA PRO A 18 -10.28 12.33 -2.43
C PRO A 18 -10.68 10.85 -2.57
N ASP A 19 -11.98 10.55 -2.53
CA ASP A 19 -12.50 9.19 -2.69
C ASP A 19 -12.75 8.83 -4.17
N ILE A 20 -12.54 9.76 -5.12
CA ILE A 20 -12.65 9.45 -6.55
C ILE A 20 -11.44 8.62 -6.99
N LYS A 21 -11.71 7.47 -7.61
CA LYS A 21 -10.66 6.55 -8.08
C LYS A 21 -9.76 7.17 -9.14
N HIS A 22 -10.35 7.82 -10.14
CA HIS A 22 -9.64 8.47 -11.25
C HIS A 22 -9.99 9.95 -11.28
N PRO A 23 -9.15 10.83 -10.69
CA PRO A 23 -9.45 12.25 -10.55
C PRO A 23 -9.28 13.06 -11.84
N ILE A 24 -8.61 12.51 -12.85
CA ILE A 24 -8.39 13.16 -14.15
C ILE A 24 -9.31 12.51 -15.20
N PRO A 25 -10.35 13.21 -15.68
CA PRO A 25 -11.24 12.68 -16.71
C PRO A 25 -10.46 12.25 -17.96
N MET A 26 -10.81 11.09 -18.52
CA MET A 26 -10.17 10.49 -19.70
C MET A 26 -8.69 10.09 -19.52
N HIS A 27 -8.11 10.20 -18.31
CA HIS A 27 -6.71 9.83 -18.03
C HIS A 27 -6.64 8.80 -16.89
N THR A 28 -6.99 7.55 -17.19
CA THR A 28 -7.11 6.46 -16.21
C THR A 28 -5.77 5.96 -15.65
N ARG A 29 -4.64 6.37 -16.24
CA ARG A 29 -3.28 6.03 -15.80
C ARG A 29 -2.98 6.52 -14.37
N VAL A 30 -3.61 7.61 -13.94
CA VAL A 30 -3.44 8.20 -12.61
C VAL A 30 -4.68 7.94 -11.77
N GLY A 31 -4.49 7.54 -10.51
CA GLY A 31 -5.61 7.29 -9.60
C GLY A 31 -5.27 7.54 -8.13
N PHE A 32 -6.27 8.00 -7.36
CA PHE A 32 -6.12 8.12 -5.92
C PHE A 32 -6.24 6.76 -5.25
N LEU A 33 -5.20 6.40 -4.51
CA LEU A 33 -5.06 5.06 -3.96
C LEU A 33 -6.07 4.77 -2.85
N LYS A 34 -6.48 5.76 -2.07
CA LYS A 34 -7.49 5.58 -0.99
C LYS A 34 -8.80 4.99 -1.51
N GLY A 35 -9.27 5.45 -2.67
CA GLY A 35 -10.50 4.92 -3.29
C GLY A 35 -10.29 3.60 -4.04
N LEU A 36 -9.05 3.25 -4.37
CA LEU A 36 -8.69 2.08 -5.18
C LEU A 36 -8.30 0.86 -4.35
N VAL A 37 -7.60 1.07 -3.23
CA VAL A 37 -7.07 0.00 -2.39
C VAL A 37 -8.06 -0.35 -1.29
N ASN A 38 -8.50 -1.60 -1.28
CA ASN A 38 -9.35 -2.15 -0.22
C ASN A 38 -8.68 -3.39 0.39
N ALA A 39 -7.78 -3.17 1.34
CA ALA A 39 -7.10 -4.23 2.09
C ALA A 39 -7.01 -3.84 3.58
N PRO A 40 -7.27 -4.76 4.52
CA PRO A 40 -7.37 -4.43 5.94
C PRO A 40 -6.06 -3.97 6.59
N ASN A 41 -4.91 -4.32 6.00
CA ASN A 41 -3.58 -3.96 6.52
C ASN A 41 -2.90 -2.86 5.71
N ILE A 42 -3.63 -2.19 4.81
CA ILE A 42 -3.11 -1.07 4.01
C ILE A 42 -3.92 0.17 4.33
N GLU A 43 -3.25 1.21 4.83
CA GLU A 43 -3.85 2.49 5.18
C GLU A 43 -3.26 3.57 4.27
N ILE A 44 -4.10 4.33 3.57
CA ILE A 44 -3.66 5.33 2.59
C ILE A 44 -4.41 6.64 2.84
N GLY A 45 -3.64 7.72 3.01
CA GLY A 45 -4.16 9.06 3.19
C GLY A 45 -4.80 9.65 1.92
N ASP A 46 -5.68 10.63 2.13
CA ASP A 46 -6.32 11.37 1.04
C ASP A 46 -5.30 11.94 0.04
N PHE A 47 -5.73 12.04 -1.22
CA PHE A 47 -4.98 12.64 -2.35
C PHE A 47 -3.66 11.97 -2.73
N THR A 48 -3.26 10.92 -2.02
CA THR A 48 -2.12 10.08 -2.43
C THR A 48 -2.47 9.32 -3.70
N TYR A 49 -1.64 9.49 -4.73
CA TYR A 49 -1.89 8.93 -6.05
C TYR A 49 -0.78 7.97 -6.50
N TYR A 50 -1.16 7.09 -7.41
CA TYR A 50 -0.26 6.24 -8.17
C TYR A 50 -0.46 6.48 -9.67
N ASP A 51 0.63 6.46 -10.41
CA ASP A 51 0.69 6.70 -11.86
C ASP A 51 1.28 5.48 -12.57
N ASP A 52 0.44 4.71 -13.29
CA ASP A 52 0.84 3.44 -13.94
C ASP A 52 0.04 3.21 -15.24
N PRO A 53 0.71 2.96 -16.38
CA PRO A 53 0.07 2.71 -17.68
C PRO A 53 -0.84 1.47 -17.69
N ASP A 54 -0.54 0.46 -16.88
CA ASP A 54 -1.36 -0.75 -16.72
C ASP A 54 -2.55 -0.55 -15.76
N GLY A 55 -2.68 0.64 -15.18
CA GLY A 55 -3.79 1.08 -14.35
C GLY A 55 -3.47 1.09 -12.85
N PRO A 56 -3.85 2.16 -12.12
CA PRO A 56 -3.53 2.31 -10.70
C PRO A 56 -4.34 1.37 -9.80
N ASP A 57 -5.43 0.78 -10.28
CA ASP A 57 -6.28 -0.21 -9.58
C ASP A 57 -5.50 -1.45 -9.13
N LYS A 58 -4.37 -1.76 -9.79
CA LYS A 58 -3.53 -2.91 -9.49
C LYS A 58 -2.45 -2.62 -8.46
N PHE A 59 -2.41 -1.43 -7.85
CA PHE A 59 -1.37 -1.05 -6.90
C PHE A 59 -1.16 -2.08 -5.80
N ALA A 60 -2.23 -2.51 -5.12
CA ALA A 60 -2.10 -3.48 -4.02
C ALA A 60 -1.58 -4.86 -4.48
N GLU A 61 -1.90 -5.27 -5.71
CA GLU A 61 -1.46 -6.54 -6.28
C GLU A 61 -0.01 -6.49 -6.80
N LYS A 62 0.36 -5.40 -7.47
CA LYS A 62 1.63 -5.26 -8.18
C LYS A 62 2.73 -4.59 -7.38
N CYS A 63 2.38 -3.66 -6.48
CA CYS A 63 3.32 -2.83 -5.76
C CYS A 63 3.52 -3.31 -4.32
N VAL A 64 2.54 -3.96 -3.69
CA VAL A 64 2.63 -4.40 -2.29
C VAL A 64 2.93 -5.90 -2.26
N LEU A 65 4.20 -6.24 -2.05
CA LEU A 65 4.70 -7.60 -2.25
C LEU A 65 4.91 -8.31 -0.91
N HIS A 66 4.62 -9.61 -0.88
CA HIS A 66 4.78 -10.48 0.30
C HIS A 66 4.00 -10.02 1.55
N HIS A 67 2.85 -9.37 1.35
CA HIS A 67 2.01 -8.89 2.44
C HIS A 67 0.95 -9.92 2.80
N TYR A 68 1.21 -10.73 3.82
CA TYR A 68 0.31 -11.80 4.21
C TYR A 68 -0.46 -11.44 5.50
N PRO A 69 -1.80 -11.59 5.54
CA PRO A 69 -2.60 -11.17 6.70
C PRO A 69 -2.19 -11.79 8.04
N PHE A 70 -1.64 -13.01 8.02
CA PHE A 70 -1.22 -13.71 9.25
C PHE A 70 0.04 -13.11 9.91
N ILE A 71 0.78 -12.26 9.20
CA ILE A 71 1.94 -11.54 9.76
C ILE A 71 1.48 -10.37 10.61
N GLY A 72 0.45 -9.67 10.15
CA GLY A 72 -0.14 -8.52 10.84
C GLY A 72 0.63 -7.22 10.69
N ASP A 73 1.70 -7.18 9.87
CA ASP A 73 2.37 -5.93 9.51
C ASP A 73 1.47 -5.07 8.62
N LYS A 74 1.67 -3.75 8.68
CA LYS A 74 0.90 -2.77 7.91
C LYS A 74 1.77 -2.01 6.92
N LEU A 75 1.14 -1.62 5.82
CA LEU A 75 1.64 -0.56 4.94
C LEU A 75 0.80 0.70 5.19
N ILE A 76 1.43 1.75 5.69
CA ILE A 76 0.79 3.02 6.01
C ILE A 76 1.41 4.10 5.14
N ILE A 77 0.61 4.74 4.29
CA ILE A 77 1.04 5.82 3.41
C ILE A 77 0.25 7.09 3.76
N GLY A 78 0.96 8.18 4.00
CA GLY A 78 0.40 9.48 4.34
C GLY A 78 -0.44 10.11 3.23
N ARG A 79 -0.76 11.39 3.42
CA ARG A 79 -1.57 12.18 2.48
C ARG A 79 -0.67 12.85 1.45
N PHE A 80 -1.23 13.17 0.28
CA PHE A 80 -0.54 13.93 -0.77
C PHE A 80 0.79 13.32 -1.25
N CYS A 81 0.92 11.98 -1.19
CA CYS A 81 2.09 11.32 -1.74
C CYS A 81 1.94 11.13 -3.27
N ALA A 82 3.07 11.21 -3.96
CA ALA A 82 3.20 10.93 -5.38
C ALA A 82 3.98 9.64 -5.57
N ILE A 83 3.35 8.59 -6.09
CA ILE A 83 4.00 7.30 -6.32
C ILE A 83 4.06 7.04 -7.82
N ALA A 84 5.27 6.94 -8.35
CA ALA A 84 5.49 6.67 -9.77
C ALA A 84 5.47 5.17 -10.09
N GLU A 85 5.24 4.88 -11.37
CA GLU A 85 5.18 3.56 -11.98
C GLU A 85 6.23 2.58 -11.44
N GLY A 86 5.79 1.38 -11.10
CA GLY A 86 6.67 0.26 -10.73
C GLY A 86 7.29 0.33 -9.33
N ALA A 87 6.94 1.33 -8.51
CA ALA A 87 7.32 1.34 -7.11
C ALA A 87 6.86 0.06 -6.40
N ARG A 88 7.70 -0.51 -5.53
CA ARG A 88 7.43 -1.75 -4.79
C ARG A 88 7.72 -1.59 -3.31
N PHE A 89 6.83 -2.12 -2.49
CA PHE A 89 6.92 -2.20 -1.04
C PHE A 89 7.13 -3.66 -0.67
N MET A 90 8.31 -3.98 -0.13
CA MET A 90 8.68 -5.33 0.29
C MET A 90 8.24 -5.56 1.73
N MET A 91 7.12 -6.26 1.91
CA MET A 91 6.57 -6.54 3.23
C MET A 91 7.25 -7.77 3.87
N ASN A 92 6.95 -8.02 5.15
CA ASN A 92 7.73 -8.95 5.96
C ASN A 92 7.63 -10.43 5.56
N GLY A 93 6.65 -10.80 4.71
CA GLY A 93 6.51 -12.17 4.22
C GLY A 93 7.65 -12.62 3.31
N ALA A 94 8.51 -11.70 2.86
CA ALA A 94 9.70 -12.01 2.07
C ALA A 94 10.86 -12.54 2.93
N ASN A 95 10.80 -12.37 4.25
CA ASN A 95 11.92 -12.70 5.13
C ASN A 95 12.07 -14.21 5.28
N HIS A 96 13.32 -14.68 5.33
CA HIS A 96 13.67 -16.06 5.65
C HIS A 96 14.19 -16.13 7.08
N ALA A 97 14.02 -17.28 7.75
CA ALA A 97 14.68 -17.50 9.03
C ALA A 97 16.21 -17.44 8.86
N MET A 98 16.90 -16.63 9.67
CA MET A 98 18.35 -16.39 9.51
C MET A 98 19.20 -16.95 10.66
N SER A 99 18.57 -17.35 11.77
CA SER A 99 19.30 -17.85 12.96
C SER A 99 19.80 -19.29 12.86
N GLY A 100 19.36 -20.03 11.82
CA GLY A 100 19.73 -21.42 11.59
C GLY A 100 21.06 -21.58 10.84
N PHE A 101 21.34 -22.82 10.43
CA PHE A 101 22.52 -23.13 9.60
C PHE A 101 22.32 -22.79 8.11
N SER A 102 21.09 -22.52 7.69
CA SER A 102 20.70 -22.20 6.32
C SER A 102 19.46 -21.31 6.32
N THR A 103 19.34 -20.44 5.32
CA THR A 103 18.13 -19.67 5.04
C THR A 103 17.15 -20.40 4.11
N TYR A 104 17.50 -21.58 3.59
CA TYR A 104 16.63 -22.31 2.67
C TYR A 104 15.35 -22.78 3.41
N PRO A 105 14.14 -22.47 2.90
CA PRO A 105 12.90 -22.70 3.63
C PRO A 105 12.41 -24.14 3.44
N PHE A 106 13.16 -25.14 3.92
CA PHE A 106 12.84 -26.56 3.72
C PHE A 106 11.38 -26.91 4.09
N ASN A 107 10.85 -26.28 5.14
CA ASN A 107 9.53 -26.53 5.68
C ASN A 107 8.39 -26.25 4.68
N ILE A 108 8.55 -25.34 3.73
CA ILE A 108 7.48 -24.98 2.78
C ILE A 108 7.25 -26.06 1.73
N PHE A 109 8.22 -26.96 1.52
CA PHE A 109 8.12 -28.04 0.53
C PHE A 109 7.43 -29.29 1.09
N GLY A 110 7.16 -29.33 2.40
CA GLY A 110 6.44 -30.44 3.03
C GLY A 110 7.20 -31.78 3.01
N HIS A 111 6.45 -32.88 2.89
CA HIS A 111 6.99 -34.25 2.83
C HIS A 111 7.87 -34.66 4.02
N GLY A 112 7.56 -34.13 5.21
CA GLY A 112 8.30 -34.38 6.44
C GLY A 112 9.41 -33.37 6.70
N TRP A 113 9.73 -32.49 5.75
CA TRP A 113 10.70 -31.39 5.96
C TRP A 113 10.13 -30.26 6.80
N GLU A 114 8.81 -30.21 6.98
CA GLU A 114 8.15 -29.33 7.94
C GLU A 114 8.37 -29.75 9.41
N LYS A 115 8.76 -31.00 9.65
CA LYS A 115 8.92 -31.54 11.01
C LYS A 115 10.09 -30.87 11.74
N GLY A 116 9.78 -30.31 12.91
CA GLY A 116 10.78 -29.65 13.75
C GLY A 116 11.10 -28.21 13.35
N PHE A 117 10.43 -27.66 12.33
CA PHE A 117 10.51 -26.23 12.05
C PHE A 117 9.85 -25.45 13.19
N ASP A 118 10.59 -24.51 13.78
CA ASP A 118 10.09 -23.59 14.79
C ASP A 118 9.70 -22.25 14.12
N PRO A 119 8.39 -21.91 14.03
CA PRO A 119 7.95 -20.65 13.45
C PRO A 119 8.53 -19.40 14.13
N ALA A 120 8.95 -19.51 15.40
CA ALA A 120 9.57 -18.39 16.12
C ALA A 120 10.93 -18.00 15.54
N THR A 121 11.61 -18.89 14.82
CA THR A 121 12.87 -18.56 14.11
C THR A 121 12.64 -17.64 12.93
N TRP A 122 11.46 -17.72 12.30
CA TRP A 122 11.08 -16.85 11.20
C TRP A 122 10.40 -15.58 11.69
N SER A 123 9.50 -15.66 12.67
CA SER A 123 8.76 -14.48 13.16
C SER A 123 9.68 -13.44 13.80
N LYS A 124 10.86 -13.83 14.31
CA LYS A 124 11.89 -12.92 14.81
C LYS A 124 12.48 -12.00 13.73
N GLU A 125 12.31 -12.35 12.46
CA GLU A 125 12.84 -11.57 11.34
C GLU A 125 11.86 -10.48 10.86
N VAL A 126 10.65 -10.43 11.41
CA VAL A 126 9.68 -9.35 11.16
C VAL A 126 10.24 -8.02 11.66
N ARG A 127 10.21 -7.00 10.81
CA ARG A 127 10.79 -5.66 11.00
C ARG A 127 9.76 -4.60 11.36
N GLY A 128 8.49 -4.97 11.47
CA GLY A 128 7.38 -4.07 11.77
C GLY A 128 6.74 -3.47 10.53
N ASP A 129 5.97 -2.40 10.73
CA ASP A 129 5.19 -1.75 9.68
C ASP A 129 6.07 -0.90 8.75
N THR A 130 5.65 -0.79 7.48
CA THR A 130 6.22 0.16 6.52
C THR A 130 5.42 1.44 6.58
N ILE A 131 6.07 2.56 6.91
CA ILE A 131 5.41 3.86 7.11
C ILE A 131 6.03 4.90 6.17
N VAL A 132 5.23 5.37 5.22
CA VAL A 132 5.53 6.52 4.37
C VAL A 132 4.76 7.73 4.92
N GLY A 133 5.48 8.81 5.25
CA GLY A 133 4.87 10.05 5.72
C GLY A 133 4.02 10.75 4.64
N SER A 134 3.43 11.90 4.99
CA SER A 134 2.74 12.74 4.00
C SER A 134 3.72 13.55 3.14
N ASP A 135 3.28 13.97 1.94
CA ASP A 135 4.06 14.80 1.01
C ASP A 135 5.40 14.16 0.56
N VAL A 136 5.37 12.84 0.37
CA VAL A 136 6.52 12.06 -0.11
C VAL A 136 6.36 11.79 -1.59
N TRP A 137 7.43 12.01 -2.36
CA TRP A 137 7.54 11.56 -3.73
C TRP A 137 8.41 10.29 -3.83
N ILE A 138 7.84 9.22 -4.37
CA ILE A 138 8.52 7.95 -4.65
C ILE A 138 8.72 7.84 -6.16
N GLY A 139 9.99 7.77 -6.56
CA GLY A 139 10.40 7.66 -7.96
C GLY A 139 10.07 6.31 -8.60
N MET A 140 10.13 6.30 -9.93
CA MET A 140 9.85 5.11 -10.76
C MET A 140 10.73 3.93 -10.33
N GLU A 141 10.13 2.73 -10.24
CA GLU A 141 10.79 1.47 -9.89
C GLU A 141 11.51 1.42 -8.52
N ALA A 142 11.32 2.42 -7.66
CA ALA A 142 11.87 2.42 -6.31
C ALA A 142 11.41 1.18 -5.52
N VAL A 143 12.32 0.61 -4.73
CA VAL A 143 12.03 -0.50 -3.82
C VAL A 143 12.19 -0.01 -2.39
N ILE A 144 11.09 -0.09 -1.65
CA ILE A 144 10.95 0.32 -0.26
C ILE A 144 10.94 -0.94 0.61
#